data_AF-A0A958Q6S6-F1
#
_entry.id   AF-A0A958Q6S6-F1
#
_cell.length_a   1.000
_cell.length_b   1.000
_cell.length_c   1.000
_cell.angle_alpha   90.00
_cell.angle_beta   90.00
_cell.angle_gamma   90.00
#
_symmetry.space_group_name_H-M   'P 1'
#
loop_
_entity.id
_entity.type
_entity.pdbx_description
1 polymer ?
#
loop_
_entity_poly.entity_id
_entity_poly.type
_entity_poly.pdbx_seq_one_letter_code
_entity_poly.pdbx_strand_id
1 'polypeptide(L)'
;MTQLAIDLTKAGYESIMQRVESFRTRLGSLAPSREIILLGLALVLLQILDGVLTSVGVLHFGITAEGNPLLSHLMHQMGTTYTLILTKGLSIVIILALCYLASRVEWLTIALKGVVVIYLTAAIIPWSVILLTKLVFV
;
A
#
# COMPACT_ATOMS: atom_id res chain seq x y z
N MET A 1 -9.57 -60.49 -9.57
CA MET A 1 -8.88 -59.43 -10.34
C MET A 1 -9.62 -58.09 -10.32
N THR A 2 -10.95 -58.07 -10.29
CA THR A 2 -11.78 -56.86 -10.19
C THR A 2 -11.62 -56.06 -8.90
N GLN A 3 -11.55 -56.71 -7.73
CA GLN A 3 -11.34 -56.00 -6.45
C GLN A 3 -10.01 -55.25 -6.39
N LEU A 4 -8.93 -55.86 -6.88
CA LEU A 4 -7.59 -55.26 -6.90
C LEU A 4 -7.54 -53.99 -7.75
N ALA A 5 -8.23 -53.98 -8.90
CA ALA A 5 -8.30 -52.81 -9.77
C ALA A 5 -9.08 -51.66 -9.14
N ILE A 6 -10.14 -51.96 -8.37
CA ILE A 6 -10.96 -50.99 -7.63
C ILE A 6 -10.16 -50.39 -6.47
N ASP A 7 -9.42 -51.20 -5.72
CA ASP A 7 -8.59 -50.72 -4.60
C ASP A 7 -7.43 -49.84 -5.08
N LEU A 8 -6.80 -50.18 -6.21
CA LEU A 8 -5.76 -49.37 -6.85
C LEU A 8 -6.28 -48.01 -7.33
N THR A 9 -7.47 -47.97 -7.92
CA THR A 9 -8.08 -46.70 -8.35
C THR A 9 -8.49 -45.84 -7.17
N LYS A 10 -9.00 -46.45 -6.10
CA LYS A 10 -9.37 -45.74 -4.86
C LYS A 10 -8.14 -45.15 -4.15
N ALA A 11 -7.05 -45.92 -4.03
CA ALA A 11 -5.80 -45.45 -3.44
C ALA A 11 -5.15 -44.32 -4.27
N GLY A 12 -5.20 -44.42 -5.60
CA GLY A 12 -4.75 -43.35 -6.50
C GLY A 12 -5.57 -42.07 -6.34
N TYR A 13 -6.90 -42.20 -6.27
CA TYR A 13 -7.82 -41.08 -6.07
C TYR A 13 -7.57 -40.35 -4.74
N GLU A 14 -7.42 -41.08 -3.64
CA GLU A 14 -7.17 -40.46 -2.33
C GLU A 14 -5.82 -39.74 -2.27
N SER A 15 -4.76 -40.32 -2.88
CA SER A 15 -3.45 -39.66 -2.97
C SER A 15 -3.50 -38.35 -3.75
N ILE A 16 -4.28 -38.31 -4.84
CA ILE A 16 -4.49 -37.08 -5.63
C ILE A 16 -5.27 -36.05 -4.80
N MET A 17 -6.35 -36.47 -4.15
CA MET A 17 -7.15 -35.57 -3.31
C MET A 17 -6.32 -34.99 -2.15
N GLN A 18 -5.52 -35.80 -1.48
CA GLN A 18 -4.66 -35.36 -0.38
C GLN A 18 -3.63 -34.32 -0.85
N ARG A 19 -3.06 -34.48 -2.06
CA ARG A 19 -2.16 -33.50 -2.67
C ARG A 19 -2.88 -32.20 -3.02
N VAL A 20 -4.07 -32.29 -3.60
CA VAL A 20 -4.91 -31.12 -3.93
C VAL A 20 -5.28 -30.35 -2.66
N GLU A 21 -5.70 -31.04 -1.60
CA GLU A 21 -6.02 -30.45 -0.29
C GLU A 21 -4.80 -29.74 0.31
N SER A 22 -3.61 -30.38 0.26
CA SER A 22 -2.35 -29.80 0.75
C SER A 22 -1.94 -28.55 -0.04
N PHE A 23 -2.19 -28.55 -1.34
CA PHE A 23 -1.89 -27.41 -2.20
C PHE A 23 -2.85 -26.25 -1.94
N ARG A 24 -4.14 -26.57 -1.75
CA ARG A 24 -5.18 -25.60 -1.39
C ARG A 24 -4.90 -24.95 -0.04
N THR A 25 -4.51 -25.72 0.98
CA THR A 25 -4.16 -25.18 2.31
C THR A 25 -2.92 -24.30 2.23
N ARG A 26 -1.90 -24.68 1.46
CA ARG A 26 -0.72 -23.83 1.20
C ARG A 26 -1.09 -22.54 0.48
N LEU A 27 -1.90 -22.60 -0.58
CA LEU A 27 -2.38 -21.41 -1.28
C LEU A 27 -3.22 -20.50 -0.37
N GLY A 28 -4.08 -21.08 0.47
CA GLY A 28 -4.85 -20.33 1.47
C GLY A 28 -3.96 -19.60 2.47
N SER A 29 -2.85 -20.20 2.89
CA SER A 29 -1.86 -19.55 3.78
C SER A 29 -1.02 -18.45 3.10
N LEU A 30 -0.98 -18.44 1.77
CA LEU A 30 -0.27 -17.42 0.98
C LEU A 30 -1.15 -16.23 0.63
N ALA A 31 -2.47 -16.34 0.82
CA ALA A 31 -3.37 -15.23 0.60
C ALA A 31 -3.05 -14.10 1.60
N PRO A 32 -2.78 -12.87 1.14
CA PRO A 32 -2.53 -11.76 2.04
C PRO A 32 -3.72 -11.59 2.97
N SER A 33 -3.43 -11.39 4.27
CA SER A 33 -4.50 -11.23 5.25
C SER A 33 -5.39 -10.05 4.87
N ARG A 34 -6.69 -10.17 5.13
CA ARG A 34 -7.67 -9.09 4.88
C ARG A 34 -7.21 -7.76 5.49
N GLU A 35 -6.52 -7.82 6.63
CA GLU A 35 -5.92 -6.67 7.30
C GLU A 35 -4.83 -5.99 6.46
N ILE A 36 -3.89 -6.75 5.88
CA ILE A 36 -2.82 -6.21 5.03
C ILE A 36 -3.41 -5.56 3.77
N ILE A 37 -4.45 -6.17 3.19
CA ILE A 37 -5.16 -5.60 2.03
C ILE A 37 -5.79 -4.26 2.39
N LEU A 38 -6.50 -4.19 3.52
CA LEU A 38 -7.13 -2.94 3.99
C LEU A 38 -6.08 -1.87 4.32
N LEU A 39 -4.96 -2.23 4.95
CA LEU A 39 -3.86 -1.31 5.23
C LEU A 39 -3.21 -0.80 3.94
N GLY A 40 -2.96 -1.67 2.97
CA GLY A 40 -2.43 -1.28 1.66
C GLY A 40 -3.37 -0.31 0.95
N LEU A 41 -4.67 -0.61 0.93
CA LEU A 41 -5.67 0.28 0.33
C LEU A 41 -5.71 1.65 1.04
N ALA A 42 -5.69 1.66 2.38
CA ALA A 42 -5.66 2.89 3.15
C ALA A 42 -4.41 3.73 2.86
N LEU A 43 -3.24 3.11 2.80
CA LEU A 43 -1.97 3.78 2.49
C LEU A 43 -1.93 4.34 1.06
N VAL A 44 -2.51 3.62 0.09
CA VAL A 44 -2.63 4.11 -1.29
C VAL A 44 -3.57 5.32 -1.34
N LEU A 45 -4.72 5.26 -0.67
CA LEU A 45 -5.65 6.39 -0.58
C LEU A 45 -5.00 7.60 0.09
N LEU A 46 -4.24 7.38 1.17
CA LEU A 46 -3.47 8.42 1.86
C LEU A 46 -2.44 9.07 0.92
N GLN A 47 -1.74 8.29 0.09
CA GLN A 47 -0.79 8.84 -0.88
C GLN A 47 -1.45 9.69 -1.97
N ILE A 48 -2.63 9.27 -2.44
CA ILE A 48 -3.40 10.04 -3.41
C ILE A 48 -3.86 11.36 -2.78
N LEU A 49 -4.46 11.29 -1.58
CA LEU A 49 -4.93 12.47 -0.87
C LEU A 49 -3.81 13.46 -0.57
N ASP A 50 -2.67 12.95 -0.08
CA ASP A 50 -1.47 13.74 0.18
C ASP A 50 -0.92 14.39 -1.10
N GLY A 51 -0.90 13.67 -2.21
CA GLY A 51 -0.54 14.24 -3.52
C GLY A 51 -1.46 15.37 -3.97
N VAL A 52 -2.78 15.23 -3.76
CA VAL A 52 -3.75 16.29 -4.06
C VAL A 52 -3.55 17.49 -3.14
N LEU A 53 -3.42 17.28 -1.83
CA LEU A 53 -3.22 18.35 -0.85
C LEU A 53 -1.93 19.13 -1.12
N THR A 54 -0.82 18.43 -1.39
CA THR A 54 0.43 19.06 -1.81
C THR A 54 0.24 19.82 -3.12
N SER A 55 -0.42 19.25 -4.13
CA SER A 55 -0.61 19.93 -5.41
C SER A 55 -1.41 21.22 -5.23
N VAL A 56 -2.51 21.19 -4.48
CA VAL A 56 -3.33 22.37 -4.19
C VAL A 56 -2.52 23.37 -3.37
N GLY A 57 -1.80 22.92 -2.35
CA GLY A 57 -0.94 23.75 -1.53
C GLY A 57 0.13 24.48 -2.34
N VAL A 58 0.85 23.77 -3.21
CA VAL A 58 1.88 24.36 -4.07
C VAL A 58 1.28 25.31 -5.12
N LEU A 59 0.10 24.99 -5.66
CA LEU A 59 -0.59 25.88 -6.61
C LEU A 59 -1.01 27.20 -5.96
N HIS A 60 -1.43 27.19 -4.69
CA HIS A 60 -1.87 28.38 -3.97
C HIS A 60 -0.73 29.15 -3.28
N PHE A 61 0.26 28.46 -2.72
CA PHE A 61 1.30 29.05 -1.88
C PHE A 61 2.70 29.07 -2.54
N GLY A 62 2.85 28.44 -3.70
CA GLY A 62 4.12 28.29 -4.40
C GLY A 62 4.96 27.12 -3.88
N ILE A 63 6.03 26.81 -4.61
CA ILE A 63 6.93 25.67 -4.34
C ILE A 63 7.70 25.83 -3.01
N THR A 64 7.86 27.06 -2.53
CA THR A 64 8.52 27.36 -1.23
C THR A 64 7.70 26.94 -0.02
N ALA A 65 6.39 26.69 -0.19
CA ALA A 65 5.54 26.18 0.89
C ALA A 65 5.77 24.69 1.16
N GLU A 66 6.41 23.97 0.24
CA GLU A 66 6.81 22.58 0.46
C GLU A 66 7.94 22.50 1.49
N GLY A 67 7.62 21.95 2.66
CA GLY A 67 8.60 21.73 3.73
C GLY A 67 9.61 20.62 3.43
N ASN A 68 9.39 19.83 2.38
CA ASN A 68 10.31 18.79 1.96
C ASN A 68 11.32 19.33 0.92
N PRO A 69 12.60 19.52 1.29
CA PRO A 69 13.60 20.11 0.40
C PRO A 69 13.89 19.26 -0.83
N LEU A 70 13.80 17.92 -0.73
CA LEU A 70 13.97 17.02 -1.87
C LEU A 70 12.83 17.21 -2.88
N LEU A 71 11.60 17.27 -2.37
CA LEU A 71 10.42 17.45 -3.21
C LEU A 71 10.42 18.83 -3.86
N SER A 72 10.72 19.88 -3.10
CA SER A 72 10.84 21.25 -3.58
C SER A 72 11.89 21.37 -4.70
N HIS A 73 13.07 20.76 -4.53
CA HIS A 73 14.11 20.75 -5.57
C HIS A 73 13.66 20.06 -6.86
N LEU A 74 13.02 18.90 -6.75
CA LEU A 74 12.48 18.18 -7.91
C LEU A 74 11.37 18.98 -8.60
N MET A 75 10.49 19.63 -7.84
CA MET A 75 9.45 20.50 -8.38
C MET A 75 10.03 21.69 -9.15
N HIS A 76 11.14 22.26 -8.67
CA HIS A 76 11.85 23.33 -9.38
C HIS A 76 12.49 22.86 -10.70
N GLN A 77 12.96 21.60 -10.77
CA GLN A 77 13.62 21.07 -11.96
C GLN A 77 12.65 20.51 -13.02
N MET A 78 11.64 19.77 -12.58
CA MET A 78 10.76 18.98 -13.46
C MET A 78 9.30 19.46 -13.46
N GLY A 79 8.96 20.42 -12.60
CA GLY A 79 7.59 20.90 -12.39
C GLY A 79 6.83 20.08 -11.36
N THR A 80 5.80 20.69 -10.78
CA THR A 80 5.00 20.14 -9.67
C THR A 80 4.31 18.84 -10.05
N THR A 81 3.61 18.80 -11.19
CA THR A 81 2.79 17.66 -11.60
C THR A 81 3.63 16.40 -11.84
N TYR A 82 4.72 16.50 -12.60
CA TYR A 82 5.60 15.36 -12.88
C TYR A 82 6.29 14.84 -11.63
N THR A 83 6.76 15.75 -10.77
CA THR A 83 7.38 15.39 -9.48
C THR A 83 6.42 14.60 -8.61
N LEU A 84 5.15 15.03 -8.51
CA LEU A 84 4.16 14.33 -7.70
C LEU A 84 3.79 12.97 -8.28
N ILE A 85 3.59 12.86 -9.59
CA ILE A 85 3.29 11.58 -10.23
C ILE A 85 4.43 10.58 -9.97
N LEU A 86 5.69 10.99 -10.15
CA LEU A 86 6.85 10.13 -9.94
C LEU A 86 7.00 9.72 -8.47
N THR A 87 6.98 10.68 -7.56
CA THR A 87 7.26 10.42 -6.13
C THR A 87 6.13 9.66 -5.45
N LYS A 88 4.87 10.03 -5.72
CA LYS A 88 3.71 9.31 -5.20
C LYS A 88 3.56 7.94 -5.86
N GLY A 89 3.80 7.84 -7.18
CA GLY A 89 3.81 6.58 -7.90
C GLY A 89 4.84 5.60 -7.33
N LEU A 90 6.07 6.05 -7.12
CA LEU A 90 7.12 5.26 -6.47
C LEU A 90 6.71 4.83 -5.06
N SER A 91 6.10 5.74 -4.29
CA SER A 91 5.62 5.44 -2.93
C SER A 91 4.52 4.36 -2.93
N ILE A 92 3.58 4.39 -3.88
CA ILE A 92 2.55 3.36 -4.05
C ILE A 92 3.18 2.00 -4.37
N VAL A 93 4.16 1.96 -5.28
CA VAL A 93 4.89 0.72 -5.60
C VAL A 93 5.59 0.16 -4.36
N ILE A 94 6.23 1.01 -3.57
CA ILE A 94 6.88 0.61 -2.31
C ILE A 94 5.84 0.08 -1.31
N ILE A 95 4.69 0.74 -1.16
CA ILE A 95 3.60 0.27 -0.29
C ILE A 95 3.12 -1.12 -0.72
N LEU A 96 2.89 -1.33 -2.02
CA LEU A 96 2.46 -2.63 -2.53
C LEU A 96 3.52 -3.71 -2.27
N ALA A 97 4.80 -3.40 -2.48
CA ALA A 97 5.91 -4.31 -2.17
C ALA A 97 5.99 -4.63 -0.67
N LEU A 98 5.80 -3.64 0.21
CA LEU A 98 5.78 -3.82 1.66
C LEU A 98 4.56 -4.62 2.11
N CYS A 99 3.38 -4.41 1.52
CA CYS A 99 2.18 -5.23 1.80
C CYS A 99 2.40 -6.70 1.39
N TYR A 100 3.03 -6.93 0.24
CA TYR A 100 3.40 -8.27 -0.17
C TYR A 100 4.39 -8.91 0.82
N LEU A 101 5.41 -8.16 1.26
CA LEU A 101 6.39 -8.63 2.24
C LEU A 101 5.81 -8.82 3.64
N ALA A 102 4.82 -8.02 4.03
CA ALA A 102 4.15 -8.11 5.33
C ALA A 102 3.37 -9.43 5.48
N SER A 103 2.99 -10.04 4.36
CA SER A 103 2.39 -11.39 4.34
C SER A 103 3.40 -12.48 4.74
N ARG A 104 4.70 -12.15 4.84
CA ARG A 104 5.78 -13.06 5.26
C ARG A 104 6.38 -12.70 6.62
N VAL A 105 6.19 -11.47 7.11
CA VAL A 105 6.87 -10.94 8.30
C VAL A 105 5.88 -10.15 9.16
N GLU A 106 5.53 -10.68 10.33
CA GLU A 106 4.50 -10.11 11.21
C GLU A 106 4.87 -8.71 11.75
N TRP A 107 6.15 -8.45 12.04
CA TRP A 107 6.60 -7.14 12.52
C TRP A 107 6.35 -6.02 11.50
N LEU A 108 6.33 -6.35 10.21
CA LEU A 108 6.13 -5.38 9.16
C LEU A 108 4.68 -4.85 9.14
N THR A 109 3.69 -5.65 9.55
CA THR A 109 2.30 -5.19 9.71
C THR A 109 2.20 -4.11 10.80
N ILE A 110 2.97 -4.26 11.89
CA ILE A 110 3.04 -3.24 12.96
C ILE A 110 3.71 -1.96 12.43
N ALA A 111 4.81 -2.11 11.68
CA ALA A 111 5.48 -0.96 11.07
C ALA A 111 4.56 -0.20 10.11
N LEU A 112 3.80 -0.90 9.26
CA LEU A 112 2.83 -0.28 8.34
C LEU A 112 1.75 0.52 9.07
N LYS A 113 1.24 0.01 10.22
CA LYS A 113 0.32 0.77 11.07
C LYS A 113 0.97 2.05 11.60
N GLY A 114 2.22 1.96 12.06
CA GLY A 114 2.98 3.13 12.50
C GLY A 114 3.13 4.18 11.39
N VAL A 115 3.45 3.74 10.17
CA VAL A 115 3.56 4.62 9.00
C VAL A 115 2.24 5.35 8.73
N VAL A 116 1.08 4.70 8.83
CA VAL A 116 -0.23 5.36 8.67
C VAL A 116 -0.40 6.52 9.67
N VAL A 117 -0.07 6.30 10.95
CA VAL A 117 -0.20 7.33 11.99
C VAL A 117 0.75 8.49 11.74
N ILE A 118 2.01 8.20 11.38
CA ILE A 118 2.99 9.22 11.00
C ILE A 118 2.51 10.01 9.80
N TYR A 119 1.94 9.35 8.79
CA TYR A 119 1.42 10.03 7.59
C TYR A 119 0.26 10.97 7.90
N LEU A 120 -0.70 10.52 8.72
CA LEU A 120 -1.82 11.34 9.14
C LEU A 120 -1.34 12.59 9.89
N THR A 121 -0.39 12.43 10.81
CA THR A 121 0.07 13.51 11.69
C THR A 121 1.06 14.45 11.05
N ALA A 122 1.97 13.95 10.21
CA ALA A 122 3.05 14.73 9.63
C ALA A 122 2.73 15.31 8.25
N ALA A 123 1.82 14.69 7.49
CA ALA A 123 1.49 15.15 6.14
C ALA A 123 0.07 15.74 6.09
N ILE A 124 -0.94 15.00 6.53
CA ILE A 124 -2.34 15.43 6.37
C ILE A 124 -2.71 16.57 7.31
N ILE A 125 -2.38 16.48 8.60
CA ILE A 125 -2.73 17.54 9.57
C ILE A 125 -2.10 18.89 9.18
N PRO A 126 -0.79 19.01 8.88
CA PRO A 126 -0.20 20.31 8.55
C PRO A 126 -0.81 20.93 7.29
N TRP A 127 -0.99 20.14 6.23
CA TRP A 127 -1.64 20.64 5.00
C TRP A 127 -3.09 21.05 5.23
N SER A 128 -3.85 20.26 5.99
CA SER A 128 -5.25 20.59 6.32
C SER A 128 -5.34 21.88 7.13
N VAL A 129 -4.44 22.08 8.10
CA VAL A 129 -4.38 23.30 8.91
C VAL A 129 -3.99 24.51 8.06
N ILE A 130 -2.97 24.40 7.20
CA ILE A 130 -2.54 25.50 6.33
C ILE A 130 -3.65 25.89 5.36
N LEU A 131 -4.30 24.91 4.72
CA LEU A 131 -5.41 25.15 3.80
C LEU A 131 -6.62 25.76 4.52
N LEU A 132 -7.03 25.20 5.66
CA LEU A 132 -8.24 25.62 6.35
C LEU A 132 -8.07 26.99 7.03
N THR A 133 -6.91 27.26 7.63
CA THR A 133 -6.63 28.59 8.19
C THR A 133 -6.65 29.64 7.10
N LYS A 134 -6.00 29.42 5.95
CA LYS A 134 -5.93 30.44 4.90
C LYS A 134 -7.20 30.54 4.04
N LEU A 135 -7.99 29.48 3.89
CA LEU A 135 -9.27 29.52 3.17
C LEU A 135 -10.34 30.31 3.95
N VAL A 136 -10.30 30.26 5.30
CA VAL A 136 -11.26 30.99 6.16
C VAL A 136 -10.93 32.48 6.28
N PHE A 137 -9.70 32.90 5.96
CA PHE A 137 -9.23 34.29 6.05
C PHE A 137 -9.04 34.98 4.68
N VAL A 138 -9.64 34.45 3.61
CA VAL A 138 -9.81 35.09 2.30
C VAL A 138 -11.26 35.53 2.15
#